data_AF-A0A134AIU6-F1
#
_entry.id   AF-A0A134AIU6-F1
#
_cell.length_a   1.000
_cell.length_b   1.000
_cell.length_c   1.000
_cell.angle_alpha   90.00
_cell.angle_beta   90.00
_cell.angle_gamma   90.00
#
_symmetry.space_group_name_H-M   'P 1'
#
loop_
_entity.id
_entity.type
_entity.pdbx_description
1 polymer ?
#
loop_
_entity_poly.entity_id
_entity_poly.type
_entity_poly.pdbx_seq_one_letter_code
_entity_poly.pdbx_strand_id
1 'polypeptide(L)'
;FGEYQGNHGDGNEKPFEWPKGVTRIVDHGDHWHLYVGDKEVAVVHENPRSHYPNAEYIKEGSDHSDIGVDENELFTYESVKAEIKDKVIPYLDNNLRAMRHYGDLNTTLPVYGSNGVTKGIFYWLHGNHYHAITIKQIIQNAKAGQYGDCTAKEIVSALKYIIENPNAKIESKITVDREEVEKYLMKVYNLKDKLDVQVIGNIAYVYINNETLTFSLADFEKVNGEIRYKKELPKAPKKVDKDNKNSDVEKEDNNKNTISKSEDKKVDEKKKEKLNTNKSTKLDENKKEKDNKKK
;
A
#
# COMPACT_ATOMS: atom_id res chain seq x y z
N PHE A 1 -2.26 -8.49 -34.59
CA PHE A 1 -1.08 -8.78 -33.76
C PHE A 1 0.14 -8.36 -34.56
N GLY A 2 0.84 -7.32 -34.11
CA GLY A 2 2.08 -6.86 -34.73
C GLY A 2 3.24 -7.34 -33.86
N GLU A 3 4.19 -8.04 -34.47
CA GLU A 3 5.41 -8.49 -33.83
C GLU A 3 6.28 -7.28 -33.45
N TYR A 4 6.67 -7.21 -32.17
CA TYR A 4 7.64 -6.25 -31.69
C TYR A 4 9.05 -6.78 -31.98
N GLN A 5 9.83 -6.06 -32.80
CA GLN A 5 11.26 -6.27 -32.92
C GLN A 5 11.99 -5.41 -31.89
N GLY A 6 12.25 -5.99 -30.72
CA GLY A 6 13.12 -5.42 -29.70
C GLY A 6 14.55 -5.92 -29.89
N ASN A 7 15.50 -5.00 -30.04
CA ASN A 7 16.92 -5.28 -30.04
C ASN A 7 17.38 -5.60 -28.61
N HIS A 8 17.74 -6.85 -28.33
CA HIS A 8 18.46 -7.21 -27.11
C HIS A 8 19.91 -6.72 -27.28
N GLY A 9 20.21 -5.54 -26.74
CA GLY A 9 21.56 -4.98 -26.69
C GLY A 9 22.33 -5.54 -25.49
N ASP A 10 23.46 -6.18 -25.78
CA ASP A 10 24.49 -6.60 -24.84
C ASP A 10 25.03 -5.45 -23.97
N GLY A 11 25.54 -5.83 -22.80
CA GLY A 11 25.92 -4.97 -21.68
C GLY A 11 26.79 -3.76 -22.03
N ASN A 12 26.27 -2.59 -21.65
CA ASN A 12 26.98 -1.40 -21.19
C ASN A 12 25.90 -0.41 -20.74
N GLU A 13 25.25 -0.67 -19.59
CA GLU A 13 24.32 0.29 -19.02
C GLU A 13 25.11 1.53 -18.59
N LYS A 14 24.90 2.64 -19.31
CA LYS A 14 25.34 3.95 -18.84
C LYS A 14 24.74 4.15 -17.44
N PRO A 15 25.49 4.72 -16.48
CA PRO A 15 24.93 5.06 -15.19
C PRO A 15 23.70 5.95 -15.41
N PHE A 16 22.61 5.63 -14.71
CA PHE A 16 21.40 6.43 -14.76
C PHE A 16 21.73 7.91 -14.45
N GLU A 17 21.45 8.81 -15.39
CA GLU A 17 21.64 10.24 -15.20
C GLU A 17 20.35 10.86 -14.67
N TRP A 18 20.41 11.42 -13.47
CA TRP A 18 19.31 12.13 -12.83
C TRP A 18 18.84 13.33 -13.69
N PRO A 19 17.55 13.39 -14.09
CA PRO A 19 17.03 14.49 -14.90
C PRO A 19 17.20 15.87 -14.26
N LYS A 20 17.64 16.87 -15.02
CA LYS A 20 17.75 18.23 -14.49
C LYS A 20 16.39 18.93 -14.43
N GLY A 21 16.23 19.79 -13.41
CA GLY A 21 15.08 20.70 -13.32
C GLY A 21 13.78 20.04 -12.89
N VAL A 22 13.83 18.86 -12.28
CA VAL A 22 12.64 18.22 -11.68
C VAL A 22 12.02 19.17 -10.65
N THR A 23 10.75 19.50 -10.86
CA THR A 23 9.98 20.40 -10.01
C THR A 23 8.99 19.65 -9.14
N ARG A 24 8.67 18.40 -9.47
CA ARG A 24 7.68 17.59 -8.75
C ARG A 24 8.01 16.10 -8.80
N ILE A 25 7.79 15.40 -7.70
CA ILE A 25 8.01 13.98 -7.46
C ILE A 25 6.69 13.38 -6.98
N VAL A 26 6.23 12.31 -7.60
CA VAL A 26 5.07 11.53 -7.12
C VAL A 26 5.55 10.15 -6.68
N ASP A 27 5.58 9.93 -5.38
CA ASP A 27 5.91 8.70 -4.65
C ASP A 27 4.69 7.79 -4.56
N HIS A 28 4.75 6.62 -5.18
CA HIS A 28 3.73 5.58 -5.07
C HIS A 28 4.07 4.49 -4.04
N GLY A 29 5.12 4.71 -3.25
CA GLY A 29 5.63 3.79 -2.22
C GLY A 29 6.72 2.87 -2.72
N ASP A 30 6.53 2.27 -3.90
CA ASP A 30 7.47 1.34 -4.54
C ASP A 30 8.22 1.94 -5.75
N HIS A 31 7.78 3.12 -6.24
CA HIS A 31 8.45 3.89 -7.29
C HIS A 31 8.08 5.37 -7.19
N TRP A 32 8.87 6.22 -7.87
CA TRP A 32 8.65 7.65 -7.97
C TRP A 32 8.57 8.11 -9.43
N HIS A 33 7.59 8.94 -9.75
CA HIS A 33 7.54 9.69 -11.00
C HIS A 33 8.18 11.06 -10.80
N LEU A 34 9.05 11.45 -11.71
CA LEU A 34 9.71 12.75 -11.73
C LEU A 34 9.09 13.61 -12.82
N TYR A 35 8.72 14.84 -12.48
CA TYR A 35 8.09 15.80 -13.39
C TYR A 35 8.90 17.09 -13.50
N VAL A 36 8.91 17.67 -14.70
CA VAL A 36 9.32 19.05 -14.97
C VAL A 36 8.09 19.82 -15.43
N GLY A 37 7.57 20.70 -14.56
CA GLY A 37 6.20 21.22 -14.70
C GLY A 37 5.19 20.07 -14.67
N ASP A 38 4.32 20.01 -15.69
CA ASP A 38 3.31 18.95 -15.83
C ASP A 38 3.80 17.72 -16.60
N LYS A 39 5.03 17.75 -17.15
CA LYS A 39 5.56 16.67 -17.98
C LYS A 39 6.34 15.67 -17.13
N GLU A 40 5.95 14.40 -17.18
CA GLU A 40 6.74 13.30 -16.63
C GLU A 40 8.03 13.12 -17.44
N VAL A 41 9.17 13.10 -16.75
CA VAL A 41 10.50 13.00 -17.36
C VAL A 41 11.24 11.71 -17.01
N ALA A 42 10.89 11.06 -15.90
CA ALA A 42 11.47 9.77 -15.52
C ALA A 42 10.62 9.06 -14.46
N VAL A 43 10.82 7.75 -14.37
CA VAL A 43 10.36 6.91 -13.26
C VAL A 43 11.60 6.28 -12.61
N VAL A 44 11.70 6.34 -11.29
CA VAL A 44 12.86 5.85 -10.53
C VAL A 44 12.42 4.97 -9.36
N HIS A 45 13.34 4.11 -8.91
CA HIS A 45 13.15 3.16 -7.79
C HIS A 45 14.03 3.48 -6.58
N GLU A 46 14.97 4.40 -6.74
CA GLU A 46 15.69 4.99 -5.63
C GLU A 46 15.00 6.29 -5.23
N ASN A 47 14.85 6.51 -3.92
CA ASN A 47 14.16 7.69 -3.42
C ASN A 47 14.85 8.98 -3.93
N PRO A 48 14.18 9.77 -4.77
CA PRO A 48 14.78 10.91 -5.46
C PRO A 48 14.88 12.17 -4.59
N ARG A 49 14.38 12.13 -3.35
CA ARG A 49 14.20 13.32 -2.50
C ARG A 49 15.52 14.00 -2.16
N SER A 50 16.61 13.24 -2.02
CA SER A 50 17.95 13.80 -1.81
C SER A 50 18.49 14.53 -3.05
N HIS A 51 18.10 14.08 -4.25
CA HIS A 51 18.53 14.65 -5.53
C HIS A 51 17.76 15.93 -5.89
N TYR A 52 16.49 16.01 -5.48
CA TYR A 52 15.63 17.18 -5.73
C TYR A 52 14.98 17.69 -4.45
N PRO A 53 15.77 18.28 -3.53
CA PRO A 53 15.25 18.75 -2.23
C PRO A 53 14.20 19.87 -2.36
N ASN A 54 14.18 20.56 -3.50
CA ASN A 54 13.25 21.65 -3.78
C ASN A 54 12.07 21.24 -4.67
N ALA A 55 12.03 19.98 -5.13
CA ALA A 55 10.88 19.49 -5.88
C ALA A 55 9.70 19.27 -4.95
N GLU A 56 8.50 19.61 -5.42
CA GLU A 56 7.26 19.25 -4.77
C GLU A 56 7.20 17.72 -4.61
N TYR A 57 7.08 17.20 -3.38
CA TYR A 57 7.05 15.76 -3.14
C TYR A 57 5.65 15.34 -2.74
N ILE A 58 5.10 14.40 -3.48
CA ILE A 58 3.73 13.91 -3.35
C ILE A 58 3.77 12.44 -3.01
N LYS A 59 3.12 11.99 -1.94
CA LYS A 59 3.04 10.55 -1.62
C LYS A 59 1.67 9.96 -1.94
N GLU A 60 1.48 9.47 -3.16
CA GLU A 60 0.32 8.73 -3.63
C GLU A 60 0.49 7.21 -3.41
N GLY A 61 0.64 6.78 -2.15
CA GLY A 61 0.75 5.37 -1.81
C GLY A 61 0.72 5.15 -0.31
N SER A 62 -0.22 4.33 0.15
CA SER A 62 -0.26 3.83 1.51
C SER A 62 -0.22 2.30 1.44
N ASP A 63 0.97 1.72 1.62
CA ASP A 63 1.07 0.28 1.82
C ASP A 63 0.49 -0.03 3.21
N HIS A 64 -0.59 -0.80 3.21
CA HIS A 64 -1.27 -1.30 4.41
C HIS A 64 -1.10 -2.82 4.53
N SER A 65 0.04 -3.33 4.06
CA SER A 65 0.39 -4.75 4.12
C SER A 65 0.45 -5.30 5.56
N ASP A 66 0.64 -4.42 6.55
CA ASP A 66 0.59 -4.70 7.98
C ASP A 66 -0.81 -5.06 8.50
N ILE A 67 -1.87 -4.64 7.80
CA ILE A 67 -3.25 -4.94 8.16
C ILE A 67 -3.62 -6.35 7.68
N GLY A 68 -3.96 -7.23 8.62
CA GLY A 68 -4.43 -8.58 8.35
C GLY A 68 -5.78 -8.61 7.61
N VAL A 69 -5.93 -9.57 6.69
CA VAL A 69 -7.18 -9.88 5.99
C VAL A 69 -7.48 -11.36 6.18
N ASP A 70 -8.61 -11.66 6.81
CA ASP A 70 -9.06 -13.02 7.06
C ASP A 70 -9.67 -13.64 5.80
N GLU A 71 -9.64 -14.97 5.69
CA GLU A 71 -10.15 -15.68 4.51
C GLU A 71 -11.64 -15.41 4.23
N ASN A 72 -12.44 -15.18 5.27
CA ASN A 72 -13.86 -14.86 5.16
C ASN A 72 -14.14 -13.41 4.71
N GLU A 73 -13.16 -12.51 4.80
CA GLU A 73 -13.24 -11.14 4.28
C GLU A 73 -12.93 -11.09 2.77
N LEU A 74 -12.23 -12.09 2.24
CA LEU A 74 -11.93 -12.19 0.82
C LEU A 74 -13.20 -12.45 -0.01
N PHE A 75 -13.21 -11.86 -1.20
CA PHE A 75 -14.26 -12.06 -2.19
C PHE A 75 -13.67 -11.99 -3.59
N THR A 76 -14.40 -12.51 -4.57
CA THR A 76 -13.97 -12.51 -5.97
C THR A 76 -14.58 -11.34 -6.72
N TYR A 77 -13.91 -10.91 -7.79
CA TYR A 77 -14.45 -9.92 -8.71
C TYR A 77 -15.83 -10.31 -9.28
N GLU A 78 -16.04 -11.60 -9.56
CA GLU A 78 -17.31 -12.11 -10.07
C GLU A 78 -18.45 -12.02 -9.05
N SER A 79 -18.14 -12.07 -7.75
CA SER A 79 -19.15 -11.95 -6.69
C SER A 79 -19.69 -10.53 -6.51
N VAL A 80 -19.14 -9.54 -7.22
CA VAL A 80 -19.49 -8.13 -7.11
C VAL A 80 -20.15 -7.63 -8.39
N LYS A 81 -21.28 -6.93 -8.23
CA LYS A 81 -21.99 -6.28 -9.33
C LYS A 81 -21.32 -4.95 -9.68
N ALA A 82 -21.34 -4.56 -10.96
CA ALA A 82 -20.86 -3.28 -11.44
C ALA A 82 -21.84 -2.16 -11.11
N GLU A 83 -21.54 -1.34 -10.10
CA GLU A 83 -22.34 -0.18 -9.70
C GLU A 83 -21.45 0.90 -9.10
N ILE A 84 -21.79 2.17 -9.34
CA ILE A 84 -21.16 3.32 -8.68
C ILE A 84 -22.14 3.99 -7.74
N LYS A 85 -21.80 4.06 -6.45
CA LYS A 85 -22.59 4.76 -5.44
C LYS A 85 -22.00 6.16 -5.21
N ASP A 86 -22.85 7.16 -5.02
CA ASP A 86 -22.40 8.55 -4.80
C ASP A 86 -21.38 8.68 -3.67
N LYS A 87 -21.56 7.93 -2.57
CA LYS A 87 -20.63 7.95 -1.43
C LYS A 87 -19.22 7.45 -1.75
N VAL A 88 -19.05 6.65 -2.81
CA VAL A 88 -17.76 6.08 -3.22
C VAL A 88 -16.95 7.08 -4.04
N ILE A 89 -17.62 7.89 -4.86
CA ILE A 89 -16.99 8.80 -5.84
C ILE A 89 -15.87 9.67 -5.23
N PRO A 90 -16.04 10.30 -4.05
CA PRO A 90 -14.99 11.11 -3.46
C PRO A 90 -13.68 10.37 -3.13
N TYR A 91 -13.75 9.05 -2.93
CA TYR A 91 -12.62 8.20 -2.54
C TYR A 91 -11.94 7.51 -3.73
N LEU A 92 -12.45 7.70 -4.95
CA LEU A 92 -11.80 7.24 -6.17
C LEU A 92 -10.73 8.26 -6.56
N ASP A 93 -9.49 8.03 -6.13
CA ASP A 93 -8.35 8.84 -6.57
C ASP A 93 -8.07 8.68 -8.08
N ASN A 94 -7.07 9.40 -8.58
CA ASN A 94 -6.72 9.37 -10.01
C ASN A 94 -6.32 7.97 -10.47
N ASN A 95 -5.60 7.20 -9.64
CA ASN A 95 -5.18 5.84 -9.95
C ASN A 95 -6.38 4.89 -10.05
N LEU A 96 -7.28 4.91 -9.05
CA LEU A 96 -8.51 4.12 -9.05
C LEU A 96 -9.42 4.46 -10.23
N ARG A 97 -9.56 5.76 -10.58
CA ARG A 97 -10.35 6.20 -11.74
C ARG A 97 -9.69 5.83 -13.08
N ALA A 98 -8.39 5.57 -13.09
CA ALA A 98 -7.65 5.22 -14.29
C ALA A 98 -7.64 3.70 -14.58
N MET A 99 -8.07 2.85 -13.65
CA MET A 99 -8.17 1.39 -13.86
C MET A 99 -8.99 1.05 -15.11
N ARG A 100 -8.47 0.16 -15.97
CA ARG A 100 -9.10 -0.23 -17.24
C ARG A 100 -9.31 -1.73 -17.38
N HIS A 101 -8.65 -2.54 -16.57
CA HIS A 101 -8.73 -3.99 -16.65
C HIS A 101 -8.75 -4.64 -15.28
N TYR A 102 -9.33 -5.84 -15.21
CA TYR A 102 -9.20 -6.76 -14.10
C TYR A 102 -8.83 -8.14 -14.64
N GLY A 103 -7.85 -8.81 -14.02
CA GLY A 103 -7.49 -10.18 -14.37
C GLY A 103 -6.00 -10.46 -14.20
N ASP A 104 -5.53 -11.47 -14.93
CA ASP A 104 -4.11 -11.85 -14.97
C ASP A 104 -3.37 -11.02 -16.01
N LEU A 105 -2.26 -10.41 -15.60
CA LEU A 105 -1.42 -9.58 -16.44
C LEU A 105 -0.13 -10.34 -16.80
N ASN A 106 0.01 -10.70 -18.07
CA ASN A 106 1.25 -11.23 -18.62
C ASN A 106 1.98 -10.13 -19.39
N THR A 107 3.11 -9.66 -18.87
CA THR A 107 3.83 -8.51 -19.41
C THR A 107 5.32 -8.59 -19.09
N THR A 108 6.13 -7.92 -19.90
CA THR A 108 7.55 -7.64 -19.62
C THR A 108 7.75 -6.22 -19.08
N LEU A 109 6.71 -5.38 -19.11
CA LEU A 109 6.75 -4.04 -18.53
C LEU A 109 6.68 -4.13 -17.00
N PRO A 110 7.28 -3.17 -16.28
CA PRO A 110 7.15 -3.09 -14.82
C PRO A 110 5.68 -3.00 -14.38
N VAL A 111 5.37 -3.61 -13.24
CA VAL A 111 4.06 -3.58 -12.59
C VAL A 111 4.24 -3.11 -11.15
N TYR A 112 3.60 -2.01 -10.80
CA TYR A 112 3.75 -1.36 -9.50
C TYR A 112 2.42 -1.31 -8.73
N GLY A 113 2.50 -1.12 -7.42
CA GLY A 113 1.35 -0.97 -6.53
C GLY A 113 0.73 -2.29 -6.06
N SER A 114 0.92 -3.40 -6.78
CA SER A 114 0.39 -4.72 -6.41
C SER A 114 1.37 -5.61 -5.63
N ASN A 115 2.50 -5.06 -5.16
CA ASN A 115 3.56 -5.79 -4.46
C ASN A 115 4.05 -7.03 -5.23
N GLY A 116 4.22 -6.88 -6.55
CA GLY A 116 4.67 -7.94 -7.46
C GLY A 116 3.59 -8.96 -7.84
N VAL A 117 2.36 -8.83 -7.35
CA VAL A 117 1.24 -9.69 -7.75
C VAL A 117 0.75 -9.29 -9.14
N THR A 118 0.70 -10.24 -10.07
CA THR A 118 0.23 -10.03 -11.45
C THR A 118 -1.05 -10.79 -11.78
N LYS A 119 -1.60 -11.55 -10.83
CA LYS A 119 -2.81 -12.37 -11.03
C LYS A 119 -4.00 -11.81 -10.27
N GLY A 120 -5.17 -11.81 -10.91
CA GLY A 120 -6.42 -11.32 -10.30
C GLY A 120 -6.33 -9.87 -9.78
N ILE A 121 -5.71 -8.98 -10.56
CA ILE A 121 -5.45 -7.59 -10.18
C ILE A 121 -6.27 -6.61 -11.02
N PHE A 122 -6.60 -5.46 -10.44
CA PHE A 122 -7.00 -4.28 -11.22
C PHE A 122 -5.74 -3.61 -11.76
N TYR A 123 -5.75 -3.17 -13.02
CA TYR A 123 -4.60 -2.47 -13.58
C TYR A 123 -4.95 -1.49 -14.70
N TRP A 124 -4.02 -0.58 -14.96
CA TRP A 124 -3.99 0.28 -16.14
C TRP A 124 -2.55 0.56 -16.58
N LEU A 125 -2.35 0.77 -17.88
CA LEU A 125 -1.06 1.10 -18.46
C LEU A 125 -0.84 2.61 -18.42
N HIS A 126 0.24 3.04 -17.79
CA HIS A 126 0.68 4.43 -17.75
C HIS A 126 2.07 4.53 -18.39
N GLY A 127 2.13 5.09 -19.60
CA GLY A 127 3.37 5.18 -20.36
C GLY A 127 3.98 3.81 -20.64
N ASN A 128 5.04 3.45 -19.90
CA ASN A 128 5.82 2.23 -20.07
C ASN A 128 5.72 1.25 -18.88
N HIS A 129 4.80 1.45 -17.94
CA HIS A 129 4.60 0.56 -16.79
C HIS A 129 3.11 0.48 -16.40
N TYR A 130 2.76 -0.51 -15.61
CA TYR A 130 1.41 -0.69 -15.10
C TYR A 130 1.32 -0.22 -13.65
N HIS A 131 0.23 0.47 -13.32
CA HIS A 131 -0.24 0.56 -11.95
C HIS A 131 -1.25 -0.54 -11.72
N ALA A 132 -1.15 -1.20 -10.57
CA ALA A 132 -2.00 -2.31 -10.20
C ALA A 132 -2.39 -2.27 -8.72
N ILE A 133 -3.54 -2.86 -8.40
CA ILE A 133 -4.00 -3.08 -7.04
C ILE A 133 -4.79 -4.39 -6.93
N THR A 134 -4.59 -5.11 -5.84
CA THR A 134 -5.31 -6.36 -5.56
C THR A 134 -6.59 -6.12 -4.77
N ILE A 135 -7.56 -7.05 -4.83
CA ILE A 135 -8.75 -7.01 -3.95
C ILE A 135 -8.34 -7.04 -2.48
N LYS A 136 -7.30 -7.81 -2.12
CA LYS A 136 -6.76 -7.87 -0.76
C LYS A 136 -6.30 -6.48 -0.28
N GLN A 137 -5.57 -5.74 -1.11
CA GLN A 137 -5.14 -4.38 -0.78
C GLN A 137 -6.33 -3.42 -0.66
N ILE A 138 -7.34 -3.54 -1.52
CA ILE A 138 -8.57 -2.74 -1.37
C ILE A 138 -9.26 -3.03 -0.01
N ILE A 139 -9.24 -4.28 0.47
CA ILE A 139 -9.73 -4.63 1.81
C ILE A 139 -8.86 -3.98 2.90
N GLN A 140 -7.55 -4.07 2.79
CA GLN A 140 -6.60 -3.45 3.74
C GLN A 140 -6.83 -1.93 3.83
N ASN A 141 -6.92 -1.26 2.68
CA ASN A 141 -7.17 0.18 2.58
C ASN A 141 -8.53 0.57 3.19
N ALA A 142 -9.57 -0.25 2.99
CA ALA A 142 -10.87 -0.02 3.64
C ALA A 142 -10.77 -0.15 5.17
N LYS A 143 -10.07 -1.18 5.68
CA LYS A 143 -9.83 -1.38 7.11
C LYS A 143 -8.96 -0.26 7.73
N ALA A 144 -8.04 0.30 6.96
CA ALA A 144 -7.27 1.49 7.32
C ALA A 144 -8.09 2.79 7.33
N GLY A 145 -9.35 2.75 6.85
CA GLY A 145 -10.23 3.91 6.77
C GLY A 145 -9.96 4.83 5.56
N GLN A 146 -9.13 4.41 4.61
CA GLN A 146 -8.76 5.20 3.41
C GLN A 146 -9.98 5.57 2.55
N TYR A 147 -11.03 4.76 2.60
CA TYR A 147 -12.27 4.97 1.84
C TYR A 147 -13.45 5.46 2.71
N GLY A 148 -13.15 5.99 3.89
CA GLY A 148 -14.17 6.35 4.90
C GLY A 148 -15.08 5.18 5.22
N ASP A 149 -16.40 5.40 5.16
CA ASP A 149 -17.41 4.37 5.46
C ASP A 149 -17.75 3.48 4.24
N CYS A 150 -16.94 3.54 3.17
CA CYS A 150 -17.12 2.67 2.02
C CYS A 150 -16.50 1.30 2.31
N THR A 151 -17.24 0.25 1.99
CA THR A 151 -16.71 -1.12 2.06
C THR A 151 -15.80 -1.40 0.87
N ALA A 152 -14.86 -2.35 1.02
CA ALA A 152 -14.02 -2.82 -0.08
C ALA A 152 -14.84 -3.32 -1.29
N LYS A 153 -16.01 -3.96 -1.05
CA LYS A 153 -16.93 -4.38 -2.11
C LYS A 153 -17.51 -3.21 -2.89
N GLU A 154 -17.79 -2.09 -2.24
CA GLU A 154 -18.29 -0.89 -2.91
C GLU A 154 -17.22 -0.22 -3.77
N ILE A 155 -15.95 -0.26 -3.33
CA ILE A 155 -14.82 0.19 -4.14
C ILE A 155 -14.64 -0.72 -5.35
N VAL A 156 -14.62 -2.04 -5.16
CA VAL A 156 -14.53 -3.00 -6.26
C VAL A 156 -15.70 -2.88 -7.24
N SER A 157 -16.92 -2.67 -6.73
CA SER A 157 -18.13 -2.40 -7.52
C SER A 157 -17.95 -1.18 -8.42
N ALA A 158 -17.38 -0.09 -7.88
CA ALA A 158 -17.13 1.13 -8.63
C ALA A 158 -16.00 0.96 -9.67
N LEU A 159 -14.92 0.25 -9.33
CA LEU A 159 -13.85 -0.08 -10.29
C LEU A 159 -14.38 -0.94 -11.44
N LYS A 160 -15.21 -1.93 -11.13
CA LYS A 160 -15.88 -2.77 -12.12
C LYS A 160 -16.77 -1.92 -13.03
N TYR A 161 -17.56 -1.00 -12.47
CA TYR A 161 -18.35 -0.05 -13.24
C TYR A 161 -17.48 0.81 -14.17
N ILE A 162 -16.34 1.33 -13.72
CA ILE A 162 -15.39 2.12 -14.54
C ILE A 162 -14.86 1.30 -15.72
N ILE A 163 -14.49 0.04 -15.49
CA ILE A 163 -14.00 -0.87 -16.53
C ILE A 163 -15.07 -1.15 -17.58
N GLU A 164 -16.30 -1.42 -17.13
CA GLU A 164 -17.43 -1.71 -18.03
C GLU A 164 -17.96 -0.47 -18.76
N ASN A 165 -17.69 0.73 -18.24
CA ASN A 165 -18.17 2.00 -18.78
C ASN A 165 -17.03 3.02 -18.99
N PRO A 166 -16.05 2.76 -19.88
CA PRO A 166 -14.81 3.54 -19.99
C PRO A 166 -15.01 5.01 -20.40
N ASN A 167 -16.18 5.35 -20.96
CA ASN A 167 -16.52 6.71 -21.40
C ASN A 167 -17.45 7.45 -20.42
N ALA A 168 -17.84 6.82 -19.31
CA ALA A 168 -18.73 7.44 -18.33
C ALA A 168 -18.03 8.62 -17.64
N LYS A 169 -18.69 9.78 -17.61
CA LYS A 169 -18.23 10.92 -16.84
C LYS A 169 -18.68 10.76 -15.39
N ILE A 170 -17.72 10.55 -14.50
CA ILE A 170 -17.95 10.51 -13.04
C ILE A 170 -17.62 11.89 -12.49
N GLU A 171 -18.67 12.67 -12.19
CA GLU A 171 -18.56 14.02 -11.63
C GLU A 171 -18.07 13.99 -10.18
N SER A 172 -17.19 14.92 -9.82
CA SER A 172 -16.72 15.04 -8.44
C SER A 172 -17.89 15.40 -7.51
N LYS A 173 -17.86 14.83 -6.31
CA LYS A 173 -18.82 15.12 -5.23
C LYS A 173 -18.18 15.92 -4.08
N ILE A 174 -16.97 16.44 -4.29
CA ILE A 174 -16.30 17.31 -3.32
C ILE A 174 -16.94 18.69 -3.32
N THR A 175 -17.35 19.16 -2.13
CA THR A 175 -18.04 20.44 -1.95
C THR A 175 -17.21 21.49 -1.23
N VAL A 176 -16.09 21.09 -0.62
CA VAL A 176 -15.18 21.98 0.10
C VAL A 176 -14.16 22.62 -0.85
N ASP A 177 -13.77 23.85 -0.54
CA ASP A 177 -12.70 24.54 -1.25
C ASP A 177 -11.32 24.00 -0.83
N ARG A 178 -10.43 23.81 -1.81
CA ARG A 178 -9.10 23.22 -1.58
C ARG A 178 -8.23 24.11 -0.71
N GLU A 179 -8.21 25.42 -0.97
CA GLU A 179 -7.39 26.34 -0.20
C GLU A 179 -7.89 26.48 1.24
N GLU A 180 -9.22 26.40 1.45
CA GLU A 180 -9.78 26.42 2.80
C GLU A 180 -9.39 25.16 3.59
N VAL A 181 -9.35 23.98 2.94
CA VAL A 181 -8.86 22.73 3.56
C VAL A 181 -7.38 22.81 3.88
N GLU A 182 -6.54 23.35 2.97
CA GLU A 182 -5.11 23.57 3.22
C GLU A 182 -4.90 24.47 4.44
N LYS A 183 -5.57 25.64 4.47
CA LYS A 183 -5.50 26.58 5.59
C LYS A 183 -5.93 25.94 6.91
N TYR A 184 -6.98 25.11 6.88
CA TYR A 184 -7.44 24.36 8.05
C TYR A 184 -6.36 23.38 8.55
N LEU A 185 -5.79 22.56 7.66
CA LEU A 185 -4.79 21.56 8.03
C LEU A 185 -3.49 22.20 8.53
N MET A 186 -3.03 23.27 7.87
CA MET A 186 -1.87 24.05 8.34
C MET A 186 -2.09 24.57 9.77
N LYS A 187 -3.28 25.09 10.07
CA LYS A 187 -3.63 25.59 11.41
C LYS A 187 -3.67 24.46 12.44
N VAL A 188 -4.35 23.35 12.13
CA VAL A 188 -4.52 22.21 13.04
C VAL A 188 -3.18 21.58 13.43
N TYR A 189 -2.27 21.43 12.46
CA TYR A 189 -0.97 20.81 12.68
C TYR A 189 0.15 21.82 12.98
N ASN A 190 -0.17 23.11 13.09
CA ASN A 190 0.77 24.20 13.35
C ASN A 190 1.95 24.23 12.35
N LEU A 191 1.63 24.06 11.07
CA LEU A 191 2.58 24.04 9.96
C LEU A 191 2.85 25.46 9.48
N LYS A 192 4.11 25.74 9.16
CA LYS A 192 4.57 27.09 8.77
C LYS A 192 4.89 27.17 7.28
N ASP A 193 5.36 26.08 6.69
CA ASP A 193 5.63 26.02 5.26
C ASP A 193 4.34 25.65 4.54
N LYS A 194 3.99 26.40 3.49
CA LYS A 194 2.84 26.09 2.65
C LYS A 194 3.05 24.79 1.87
N LEU A 195 4.30 24.38 1.66
CA LEU A 195 4.63 23.12 1.00
C LEU A 195 4.39 21.89 1.89
N ASP A 196 4.18 22.08 3.20
CA ASP A 196 3.87 21.00 4.14
C ASP A 196 2.45 20.44 3.97
N VAL A 197 1.58 21.15 3.24
CA VAL A 197 0.23 20.67 2.88
C VAL A 197 0.04 20.81 1.38
N GLN A 198 -0.37 19.73 0.72
CA GLN A 198 -0.65 19.73 -0.72
C GLN A 198 -1.96 19.03 -1.01
N VAL A 199 -2.78 19.60 -1.88
CA VAL A 199 -4.03 18.99 -2.33
C VAL A 199 -3.92 18.57 -3.79
N ILE A 200 -4.09 17.27 -4.04
CA ILE A 200 -3.98 16.68 -5.38
C ILE A 200 -5.21 15.83 -5.65
N GLY A 201 -5.89 16.17 -6.75
CA GLY A 201 -7.22 15.63 -7.03
C GLY A 201 -8.18 15.94 -5.88
N ASN A 202 -8.57 14.90 -5.14
CA ASN A 202 -9.51 14.96 -4.02
C ASN A 202 -8.85 14.56 -2.69
N ILE A 203 -7.51 14.52 -2.62
CA ILE A 203 -6.76 14.10 -1.44
C ILE A 203 -5.84 15.23 -1.00
N ALA A 204 -5.83 15.53 0.30
CA ALA A 204 -4.87 16.41 0.95
C ALA A 204 -3.80 15.58 1.64
N TYR A 205 -2.54 15.93 1.40
CA TYR A 205 -1.37 15.31 2.01
C TYR A 205 -0.73 16.32 2.97
N VAL A 206 -0.42 15.86 4.17
CA VAL A 206 0.24 16.66 5.21
C VAL A 206 1.56 16.00 5.59
N TYR A 207 2.66 16.70 5.40
CA TYR A 207 4.01 16.19 5.60
C TYR A 207 4.55 16.63 6.97
N ILE A 208 4.82 15.67 7.85
CA ILE A 208 5.31 15.95 9.20
C ILE A 208 6.40 14.91 9.55
N ASN A 209 7.61 15.38 9.85
CA ASN A 209 8.71 14.53 10.35
C ASN A 209 9.00 13.29 9.47
N ASN A 210 8.96 13.43 8.15
CA ASN A 210 9.10 12.36 7.13
C ASN A 210 7.96 11.34 7.08
N GLU A 211 6.88 11.56 7.82
CA GLU A 211 5.63 10.85 7.65
C GLU A 211 4.64 11.71 6.86
N THR A 212 3.70 11.05 6.18
CA THR A 212 2.63 11.70 5.45
C THR A 212 1.31 11.28 6.05
N LEU A 213 0.52 12.25 6.51
CA LEU A 213 -0.88 12.05 6.85
C LEU A 213 -1.72 12.35 5.61
N THR A 214 -2.68 11.49 5.32
CA THR A 214 -3.52 11.58 4.13
C THR A 214 -4.97 11.82 4.52
N PHE A 215 -5.60 12.82 3.90
CA PHE A 215 -6.98 13.21 4.18
C PHE A 215 -7.77 13.24 2.87
N SER A 216 -8.90 12.53 2.81
CA SER A 216 -9.83 12.74 1.71
C SER A 216 -10.54 14.08 1.89
N LEU A 217 -10.65 14.89 0.82
CA LEU A 217 -11.48 16.10 0.85
C LEU A 217 -12.95 15.77 1.13
N ALA A 218 -13.36 14.52 0.88
CA ALA A 218 -14.68 14.00 1.21
C ALA A 218 -14.97 14.01 2.72
N ASP A 219 -13.91 13.97 3.54
CA ASP A 219 -13.99 13.90 4.98
C ASP A 219 -14.03 15.28 5.65
N PHE A 220 -14.08 16.35 4.85
CA PHE A 220 -14.30 17.71 5.33
C PHE A 220 -15.73 18.16 5.07
N GLU A 221 -16.17 19.10 5.88
CA GLU A 221 -17.43 19.81 5.71
C GLU A 221 -17.22 21.29 6.01
N LYS A 222 -18.10 22.13 5.46
CA LYS A 222 -18.16 23.55 5.77
C LYS A 222 -19.40 23.80 6.62
N VAL A 223 -19.20 24.11 7.89
CA VAL A 223 -20.28 24.37 8.86
C VAL A 223 -20.15 25.82 9.31
N ASN A 224 -21.21 26.61 9.11
CA ASN A 224 -21.22 28.04 9.45
C ASN A 224 -20.07 28.86 8.83
N GLY A 225 -19.64 28.48 7.63
CA GLY A 225 -18.54 29.15 6.92
C GLY A 225 -17.14 28.68 7.30
N GLU A 226 -17.00 27.77 8.27
CA GLU A 226 -15.71 27.23 8.70
C GLU A 226 -15.52 25.78 8.24
N ILE A 227 -14.31 25.45 7.79
CA ILE A 227 -13.94 24.08 7.46
C ILE A 227 -13.74 23.28 8.75
N ARG A 228 -14.25 22.06 8.74
CA ARG A 228 -14.07 21.06 9.79
C ARG A 228 -13.78 19.69 9.17
N TYR A 229 -12.95 18.92 9.86
CA TYR A 229 -12.78 17.49 9.59
C TYR A 229 -13.86 16.68 10.33
N LYS A 230 -14.54 15.76 9.62
CA LYS A 230 -15.68 14.99 10.14
C LYS A 230 -15.26 13.88 11.10
N LYS A 231 -14.03 13.37 10.97
CA LYS A 231 -13.46 12.28 11.78
C LYS A 231 -12.54 12.83 12.87
N GLU A 232 -12.03 11.94 13.72
CA GLU A 232 -10.93 12.28 14.64
C GLU A 232 -9.67 12.58 13.83
N LEU A 233 -8.98 13.68 14.18
CA LEU A 233 -7.74 14.06 13.53
C LEU A 233 -6.62 13.10 13.92
N PRO A 234 -5.87 12.53 12.96
CA PRO A 234 -4.67 11.76 13.25
C PRO A 234 -3.67 12.58 14.07
N LYS A 235 -3.00 11.93 15.02
CA LYS A 235 -1.95 12.57 15.82
C LYS A 235 -0.76 12.90 14.94
N ALA A 236 -0.13 14.06 15.18
CA ALA A 236 1.10 14.41 14.50
C ALA A 236 2.20 13.37 14.80
N PRO A 237 2.89 12.86 13.76
CA PRO A 237 4.07 12.01 13.90
C PRO A 237 5.11 12.62 14.84
N LYS A 238 5.70 11.81 15.73
CA LYS A 238 6.75 12.27 16.64
C LYS A 238 8.03 12.55 15.85
N LYS A 239 8.83 13.54 16.27
CA LYS A 239 10.19 13.71 15.76
C LYS A 239 11.00 12.47 16.10
N VAL A 240 11.60 11.85 15.09
CA VAL A 240 12.63 10.82 15.31
C VAL A 240 13.92 11.58 15.64
N ASP A 241 14.32 11.57 16.90
CA ASP A 241 15.62 12.09 17.30
C ASP A 241 16.71 11.22 16.65
N LYS A 242 17.52 11.81 15.77
CA LYS A 242 18.62 11.13 15.07
C LYS A 242 19.86 10.90 15.95
N ASP A 243 19.76 11.11 17.26
CA ASP A 243 20.91 11.11 18.18
C ASP A 243 21.15 9.79 18.94
N ASN A 244 20.60 8.67 18.47
CA ASN A 244 20.96 7.35 19.00
C ASN A 244 21.42 6.39 17.89
N LYS A 245 22.45 6.80 17.15
CA LYS A 245 23.41 5.87 16.53
C LYS A 245 24.73 5.97 17.26
N ASN A 246 24.89 5.17 18.31
CA ASN A 246 26.12 4.50 18.74
C ASN A 246 26.03 4.13 20.21
N SER A 247 25.74 2.86 20.50
CA SER A 247 26.54 2.03 21.43
C SER A 247 25.75 0.78 21.79
N ASP A 248 25.84 -0.25 20.96
CA ASP A 248 25.84 -1.62 21.47
C ASP A 248 27.03 -2.32 20.81
N VAL A 249 28.21 -1.98 21.33
CA VAL A 249 29.36 -2.88 21.26
C VAL A 249 29.03 -4.00 22.24
N GLU A 250 28.72 -5.17 21.70
CA GLU A 250 28.69 -6.41 22.46
C GLU A 250 29.99 -6.52 23.27
N LYS A 251 29.88 -6.38 24.59
CA LYS A 251 30.86 -6.90 25.52
C LYS A 251 30.25 -8.16 26.13
N GLU A 252 30.68 -9.29 25.61
CA GLU A 252 30.71 -10.53 26.36
C GLU A 252 31.45 -10.27 27.67
N ASP A 253 30.77 -10.44 28.80
CA ASP A 253 31.46 -10.68 30.07
C ASP A 253 30.82 -11.88 30.76
N ASN A 254 31.61 -12.95 30.74
CA ASN A 254 31.47 -14.13 31.57
C ASN A 254 31.39 -13.72 33.04
N ASN A 255 30.36 -14.15 33.77
CA ASN A 255 30.61 -14.45 35.18
C ASN A 255 29.77 -15.58 35.76
N LYS A 256 30.52 -16.43 36.46
CA LYS A 256 30.14 -17.62 37.20
C LYS A 256 29.25 -17.28 38.40
N ASN A 257 28.27 -18.15 38.62
CA ASN A 257 27.90 -18.76 39.89
C ASN A 257 28.45 -18.12 41.18
N THR A 258 27.56 -17.62 42.04
CA THR A 258 27.68 -17.87 43.49
C THR A 258 26.31 -17.98 44.14
N ILE A 259 26.13 -19.09 44.86
CA ILE A 259 24.95 -19.57 45.58
C ILE A 259 24.79 -18.87 46.93
N SER A 260 23.54 -18.66 47.38
CA SER A 260 23.01 -18.92 48.74
C SER A 260 21.63 -18.26 48.87
N LYS A 261 20.62 -18.74 49.59
CA LYS A 261 20.38 -19.93 50.42
C LYS A 261 18.85 -19.94 50.63
N SER A 262 18.17 -21.07 50.44
CA SER A 262 16.96 -21.39 51.18
C SER A 262 16.90 -22.90 51.40
N GLU A 263 17.22 -23.28 52.63
CA GLU A 263 16.79 -24.49 53.35
C GLU A 263 15.26 -24.61 53.26
N ASP A 264 14.57 -25.73 53.33
CA ASP A 264 14.88 -27.13 53.58
C ASP A 264 13.57 -27.86 53.27
N LYS A 265 13.61 -29.01 52.60
CA LYS A 265 12.82 -30.21 52.96
C LYS A 265 13.13 -31.37 52.02
N LYS A 266 13.73 -32.38 52.65
CA LYS A 266 14.04 -33.73 52.16
C LYS A 266 12.79 -34.52 51.75
N VAL A 267 13.11 -35.69 51.16
CA VAL A 267 12.36 -36.96 51.05
C VAL A 267 11.72 -37.11 49.66
N ASP A 268 12.00 -38.13 48.82
CA ASP A 268 12.71 -39.40 48.98
C ASP A 268 13.28 -39.87 47.63
N GLU A 269 14.39 -40.60 47.70
CA GLU A 269 14.98 -41.37 46.60
C GLU A 269 14.29 -42.74 46.46
N LYS A 270 13.91 -43.15 45.23
CA LYS A 270 14.46 -44.33 44.52
C LYS A 270 13.50 -44.93 43.47
N LYS A 271 14.09 -45.12 42.27
CA LYS A 271 14.02 -46.30 41.36
C LYS A 271 12.62 -46.65 40.79
N LYS A 272 12.46 -47.07 39.54
CA LYS A 272 13.37 -47.60 38.52
C LYS A 272 12.61 -47.76 37.20
N GLU A 273 13.32 -47.54 36.09
CA GLU A 273 13.36 -48.34 34.86
C GLU A 273 12.10 -48.65 34.02
N LYS A 274 12.21 -48.26 32.73
CA LYS A 274 11.93 -49.04 31.50
C LYS A 274 10.43 -49.27 31.17
N LEU A 275 9.95 -49.31 29.93
CA LEU A 275 10.50 -49.32 28.58
C LEU A 275 9.30 -49.06 27.62
N ASN A 276 9.58 -48.53 26.43
CA ASN A 276 8.96 -48.81 25.12
C ASN A 276 7.44 -49.08 25.02
N THR A 277 6.74 -48.38 24.11
CA THR A 277 6.63 -48.85 22.71
C THR A 277 5.92 -47.86 21.80
N ASN A 278 6.44 -47.80 20.56
CA ASN A 278 5.85 -47.22 19.36
C ASN A 278 4.40 -47.63 19.10
N LYS A 279 3.62 -46.73 18.49
CA LYS A 279 2.82 -47.12 17.32
C LYS A 279 2.57 -45.96 16.36
N SER A 280 3.31 -45.99 15.26
CA SER A 280 2.94 -45.42 13.97
C SER A 280 1.82 -46.25 13.35
N THR A 281 0.85 -45.62 12.71
CA THR A 281 0.05 -46.23 11.65
C THR A 281 -0.24 -45.20 10.56
N LYS A 282 0.45 -45.38 9.42
CA LYS A 282 0.00 -45.02 8.08
C LYS A 282 -1.16 -45.94 7.67
N LEU A 283 -2.08 -45.44 6.85
CA LEU A 283 -3.02 -46.17 6.00
C LEU A 283 -3.14 -45.30 4.73
N ASP A 284 -2.45 -45.62 3.64
CA ASP A 284 -2.68 -46.65 2.62
C ASP A 284 -3.57 -46.15 1.45
N GLU A 285 -2.88 -45.97 0.33
CA GLU A 285 -3.39 -45.85 -1.02
C GLU A 285 -4.09 -47.16 -1.45
N ASN A 286 -5.14 -47.05 -2.25
CA ASN A 286 -5.58 -48.18 -3.06
C ASN A 286 -5.92 -47.72 -4.48
N LYS A 287 -5.09 -48.19 -5.40
CA LYS A 287 -5.25 -48.17 -6.85
C LYS A 287 -6.12 -49.37 -7.24
N LYS A 288 -7.15 -49.19 -8.08
CA LYS A 288 -7.62 -50.24 -8.99
C LYS A 288 -8.14 -49.64 -10.30
N GLU A 289 -7.60 -50.20 -11.36
CA GLU A 289 -7.70 -49.91 -12.77
C GLU A 289 -8.81 -50.78 -13.40
N LYS A 290 -9.59 -50.24 -14.36
CA LYS A 290 -9.81 -50.81 -15.70
C LYS A 290 -10.93 -50.14 -16.50
N ASP A 291 -10.53 -49.67 -17.69
CA ASP A 291 -11.20 -49.67 -18.99
C ASP A 291 -12.69 -50.06 -19.09
N ASN A 292 -13.46 -49.21 -19.79
CA ASN A 292 -13.99 -49.60 -21.11
C ASN A 292 -14.58 -48.45 -21.95
N LYS A 293 -14.28 -48.52 -23.25
CA LYS A 293 -14.83 -47.80 -24.41
C LYS A 293 -16.37 -47.65 -24.41
N LYS A 294 -16.88 -46.52 -24.93
CA LYS A 294 -17.56 -46.44 -26.26
C LYS A 294 -18.19 -45.06 -26.54
N LYS A 295 -17.95 -44.64 -27.80
CA LYS A 295 -18.70 -43.71 -28.67
C LYS A 295 -18.70 -42.23 -28.32
#